data_AF-A0A957SQG7-F1
#
_entry.id   AF-A0A957SQG7-F1
#
_cell.length_a   1.000
_cell.length_b   1.000
_cell.length_c   1.000
_cell.angle_alpha   90.00
_cell.angle_beta   90.00
_cell.angle_gamma   90.00
#
_symmetry.space_group_name_H-M   'P 1'
#
loop_
_entity.id
_entity.type
_entity.pdbx_description
1 polymer ?
#
loop_
_entity_poly.entity_id
_entity_poly.type
_entity_poly.pdbx_seq_one_letter_code
_entity_poly.pdbx_strand_id
1 'polypeptide(L)'
;MTTSTTVYPYELDPAEVLADPLAQICAQLRPFQTLEYDPKTRVVSIVTEWLVPGGDTAKMTQLLAHRGDDEKLTVRRFADNYKISLARRLRI
;
A
#
# COMPACT_ATOMS: atom_id res chain seq x y z
N MET A 1 3.06 47.76 -31.73
CA MET A 1 3.65 46.97 -30.63
C MET A 1 2.55 46.09 -30.05
N THR A 2 2.41 44.88 -30.57
CA THR A 2 1.41 43.89 -30.13
C THR A 2 2.00 43.11 -28.97
N THR A 3 1.44 43.27 -27.78
CA THR A 3 1.79 42.49 -26.59
C THR A 3 1.30 41.06 -26.76
N SER A 4 2.25 40.15 -26.96
CA SER A 4 2.01 38.71 -26.98
C SER A 4 1.69 38.26 -25.55
N THR A 5 0.43 37.93 -25.28
CA THR A 5 0.03 37.28 -24.03
C THR A 5 0.52 35.84 -24.08
N THR A 6 1.64 35.56 -23.42
CA THR A 6 2.13 34.20 -23.21
C THR A 6 1.23 33.53 -22.17
N VAL A 7 0.34 32.65 -22.62
CA VAL A 7 -0.42 31.74 -21.76
C VAL A 7 0.20 30.36 -21.89
N TYR A 8 0.90 29.89 -20.86
CA TYR A 8 1.23 28.47 -20.63
C TYR A 8 1.53 28.24 -19.15
N PRO A 9 1.27 27.04 -18.62
CA PRO A 9 0.03 26.28 -18.71
C PRO A 9 -0.47 25.93 -17.29
N TYR A 10 -1.70 25.44 -17.17
CA TYR A 10 -2.36 24.93 -15.97
C TYR A 10 -1.42 24.44 -14.85
N GLU A 11 -1.57 25.00 -13.64
CA GLU A 11 -1.12 24.34 -12.42
C GLU A 11 -1.88 23.00 -12.35
N LEU A 12 -1.23 21.92 -12.79
CA LEU A 12 -1.77 20.56 -12.62
C LEU A 12 -2.09 20.38 -11.14
N ASP A 13 -3.33 20.00 -10.85
CA ASP A 13 -3.71 19.63 -9.48
C ASP A 13 -2.71 18.56 -9.01
N PRO A 14 -2.06 18.69 -7.83
CA PRO A 14 -1.21 17.65 -7.28
C PRO A 14 -1.87 16.26 -7.29
N ALA A 15 -3.21 16.20 -7.25
CA ALA A 15 -3.99 14.98 -7.44
C ALA A 15 -3.86 14.35 -8.85
N GLU A 16 -3.77 15.16 -9.91
CA GLU A 16 -3.57 14.69 -11.29
C GLU A 16 -2.17 14.12 -11.52
N VAL A 17 -1.14 14.65 -10.84
CA VAL A 17 0.25 14.16 -10.97
C VAL A 17 0.46 12.79 -10.31
N LEU A 18 -0.36 12.45 -9.31
CA LEU A 18 -0.28 11.20 -8.54
C LEU A 18 -1.27 10.13 -9.00
N ALA A 19 -2.25 10.50 -9.84
CA ALA A 19 -3.30 9.59 -10.29
C ALA A 19 -2.74 8.39 -11.06
N ASP A 20 -1.79 8.63 -11.98
CA ASP A 20 -1.26 7.57 -12.85
C ASP A 20 -0.43 6.51 -12.10
N PRO A 21 0.55 6.86 -11.23
CA PRO A 21 1.29 5.86 -10.48
C PRO A 21 0.41 5.05 -9.51
N LEU A 22 -0.53 5.71 -8.82
CA LEU A 22 -1.42 5.02 -7.88
C LEU A 22 -2.39 4.09 -8.61
N ALA A 23 -2.95 4.52 -9.75
CA ALA A 23 -3.80 3.68 -10.58
C ALA A 23 -3.07 2.44 -11.10
N GLN A 24 -1.81 2.60 -11.53
CA GLN A 24 -0.97 1.48 -11.96
C GLN A 24 -0.71 0.48 -10.82
N ILE A 25 -0.44 0.95 -9.60
CA ILE A 25 -0.25 0.07 -8.44
C ILE A 25 -1.55 -0.65 -8.10
N CYS A 26 -2.69 0.04 -8.11
CA CYS A 26 -4.01 -0.55 -7.88
C CYS A 26 -4.32 -1.67 -8.89
N ALA A 27 -3.99 -1.47 -10.17
CA ALA A 27 -4.18 -2.49 -11.21
C ALA A 27 -3.31 -3.74 -11.01
N GLN A 28 -2.23 -3.65 -10.24
CA GLN A 28 -1.30 -4.74 -9.95
C GLN A 28 -1.54 -5.43 -8.58
N LEU A 29 -2.56 -5.00 -7.82
CA LEU A 29 -2.89 -5.62 -6.55
C LEU A 29 -3.28 -7.08 -6.74
N ARG A 30 -2.69 -7.95 -5.92
CA ARG A 30 -3.06 -9.36 -5.87
C ARG A 30 -4.26 -9.57 -4.94
N PRO A 31 -4.94 -10.71 -5.00
CA PRO A 31 -5.97 -11.05 -4.02
C PRO A 31 -5.47 -10.89 -2.59
N PHE A 32 -6.33 -10.39 -1.71
CA PHE A 32 -6.04 -10.11 -0.29
C PHE A 32 -4.96 -9.03 -0.06
N GLN A 33 -4.66 -8.22 -1.09
CA GLN A 33 -3.86 -7.01 -0.94
C GLN A 33 -4.74 -5.77 -0.92
N THR A 34 -4.38 -4.81 -0.07
CA THR A 34 -4.98 -3.48 0.02
C THR A 34 -3.88 -2.44 -0.18
N LEU A 35 -4.21 -1.36 -0.87
CA LEU A 35 -3.37 -0.17 -0.96
C LEU A 35 -3.82 0.86 0.08
N GLU A 36 -2.88 1.34 0.88
CA GLU A 36 -3.05 2.49 1.76
C GLU A 36 -2.16 3.62 1.24
N TYR A 37 -2.71 4.82 1.10
CA TYR A 37 -1.97 6.01 0.66
C TYR A 37 -2.14 7.13 1.68
N ASP A 38 -1.01 7.67 2.16
CA ASP A 38 -0.99 8.89 2.97
C ASP A 38 -0.58 10.08 2.06
N PRO A 39 -1.53 10.99 1.72
CA PRO A 39 -1.23 12.14 0.88
C PRO A 39 -0.32 13.17 1.54
N LYS A 40 -0.26 13.22 2.87
CA LYS A 40 0.59 14.19 3.59
C LYS A 40 2.05 13.80 3.54
N THR A 41 2.33 12.51 3.73
CA THR A 41 3.71 11.99 3.71
C THR A 41 4.12 11.40 2.36
N ARG A 42 3.19 11.33 1.40
CA ARG A 42 3.34 10.67 0.09
C ARG A 42 3.84 9.23 0.20
N VAL A 43 3.38 8.51 1.23
CA VAL A 43 3.76 7.11 1.44
C VAL A 43 2.66 6.21 0.93
N VAL A 44 3.02 5.20 0.15
CA VAL A 44 2.14 4.08 -0.21
C VAL A 44 2.53 2.89 0.63
N SER A 45 1.53 2.17 1.15
CA SER A 45 1.73 0.88 1.80
C SER A 45 0.84 -0.16 1.13
N ILE A 46 1.42 -1.33 0.84
CA ILE A 46 0.66 -2.50 0.41
C ILE A 46 0.50 -3.41 1.60
N VAL A 47 -0.74 -3.63 2.02
CA VAL A 47 -1.10 -4.51 3.11
C VAL A 47 -1.58 -5.83 2.53
N THR A 48 -0.89 -6.93 2.84
CA THR A 48 -1.32 -8.28 2.49
C THR A 48 -1.90 -8.97 3.71
N GLU A 49 -3.09 -9.55 3.58
CA GLU A 49 -3.79 -10.16 4.70
C GLU A 49 -3.99 -11.67 4.53
N TRP A 50 -3.84 -12.41 5.63
CA TRP A 50 -4.14 -13.84 5.71
C TRP A 50 -5.03 -14.15 6.90
N LEU A 51 -5.91 -15.13 6.74
CA LEU A 51 -6.62 -15.78 7.83
C LEU A 51 -6.01 -17.16 8.06
N VAL A 52 -5.43 -17.36 9.24
CA VAL A 52 -4.71 -18.58 9.60
C VAL A 52 -5.48 -19.31 10.71
N PRO A 53 -5.83 -20.60 10.54
CA PRO A 53 -6.44 -21.38 11.62
C PRO A 53 -5.56 -21.42 12.86
N GLY A 54 -6.16 -21.35 14.05
CA GLY A 54 -5.43 -21.28 15.31
C GLY A 54 -4.57 -22.50 15.62
N GLY A 55 -4.92 -23.66 15.05
CA GLY A 55 -4.12 -24.89 15.14
C GLY A 55 -2.95 -24.96 14.16
N ASP A 56 -2.85 -24.08 13.18
CA ASP A 56 -1.78 -24.10 12.16
C ASP A 56 -0.53 -23.35 12.64
N THR A 57 0.14 -23.94 13.63
CA THR A 57 1.35 -23.37 14.25
C THR A 57 2.51 -23.28 13.27
N ALA A 58 2.59 -24.19 12.29
CA ALA A 58 3.61 -24.19 11.25
C ALA A 58 3.48 -22.95 10.36
N LYS A 59 2.26 -22.66 9.88
CA LYS A 59 2.01 -21.47 9.06
C LYS A 59 2.23 -20.17 9.84
N MET A 60 1.79 -20.13 11.11
CA MET A 60 2.05 -19.01 11.99
C MET A 60 3.55 -18.74 12.14
N THR A 61 4.34 -19.79 12.42
CA THR A 61 5.79 -19.67 12.59
C THR A 61 6.47 -19.21 11.29
N GLN A 62 6.04 -19.74 10.15
CA GLN A 62 6.55 -19.32 8.83
C GLN A 62 6.32 -17.82 8.60
N LEU A 63 5.11 -17.31 8.89
CA LEU A 63 4.76 -15.91 8.69
C LEU A 63 5.49 -14.99 9.68
N LEU A 64 5.64 -15.41 10.94
CA LEU A 64 6.38 -14.65 11.96
C LEU A 64 7.90 -14.63 11.72
N ALA A 65 8.45 -15.64 11.05
CA ALA A 65 9.86 -15.69 10.71
C ALA A 65 10.25 -14.73 9.56
N HIS A 66 9.25 -14.15 8.89
CA HIS A 66 9.47 -13.20 7.79
C HIS A 66 10.18 -11.94 8.30
N ARG A 67 11.22 -11.50 7.59
CA ARG A 67 12.02 -10.31 7.92
C ARG A 67 12.23 -9.46 6.68
N GLY A 68 11.62 -8.28 6.66
CA GLY A 68 11.89 -7.23 5.68
C GLY A 68 12.04 -5.88 6.39
N ASP A 69 13.05 -5.11 6.00
CA ASP A 69 13.41 -3.86 6.70
C ASP A 69 12.33 -2.77 6.61
N ASP A 70 11.53 -2.77 5.53
CA ASP A 70 10.43 -1.84 5.28
C ASP A 70 9.04 -2.46 5.50
N GLU A 71 8.99 -3.54 6.27
CA GLU A 71 7.79 -4.32 6.48
C GLU A 71 7.37 -4.37 7.94
N LYS A 72 6.06 -4.24 8.16
CA LYS A 72 5.44 -4.36 9.47
C LYS A 72 4.45 -5.51 9.44
N LEU A 73 4.70 -6.52 10.27
CA LEU A 73 3.79 -7.63 10.47
C LEU A 73 2.92 -7.39 11.71
N THR A 74 1.62 -7.62 11.59
CA THR A 74 0.64 -7.49 12.66
C THR A 74 -0.17 -8.78 12.75
N VAL A 75 -0.38 -9.29 13.97
CA VAL A 75 -1.21 -10.47 14.24
C VAL A 75 -2.36 -10.08 15.14
N ARG A 76 -3.59 -10.45 14.76
CA ARG A 76 -4.80 -10.25 15.54
C ARG A 76 -5.56 -11.57 15.66
N ARG A 77 -5.92 -11.98 16.87
CA ARG A 77 -6.78 -13.15 17.08
C ARG A 77 -8.23 -12.82 16.67
N PHE A 78 -8.86 -13.73 15.95
CA PHE A 78 -10.25 -13.67 15.52
C PHE A 78 -10.92 -15.04 15.72
N ALA A 79 -11.66 -15.19 16.82
CA ALA A 79 -12.21 -16.48 17.26
C ALA A 79 -11.13 -17.58 17.31
N ASP A 80 -11.32 -18.67 16.57
CA ASP A 80 -10.40 -19.81 16.44
C ASP A 80 -9.36 -19.62 15.33
N ASN A 81 -9.23 -18.40 14.80
CA ASN A 81 -8.29 -18.03 13.76
C ASN A 81 -7.42 -16.85 14.19
N TYR A 82 -6.40 -16.57 13.40
CA TYR A 82 -5.58 -15.38 13.47
C TYR A 82 -5.63 -14.66 12.13
N LYS A 83 -5.92 -13.37 12.16
CA LYS A 83 -5.70 -12.47 11.03
C LYS A 83 -4.27 -11.94 11.10
N ILE A 84 -3.49 -12.16 10.06
CA ILE A 84 -2.11 -11.69 9.95
C ILE A 84 -2.05 -10.71 8.80
N SER A 85 -1.53 -9.51 9.04
CA SER A 85 -1.38 -8.46 8.04
C SER A 85 0.10 -8.08 7.92
N LEU A 86 0.65 -8.16 6.71
CA LEU A 86 2.00 -7.66 6.37
C LEU A 86 1.85 -6.37 5.58
N ALA A 87 2.22 -5.25 6.19
CA ALA A 87 2.26 -3.95 5.53
C ALA A 87 3.68 -3.67 5.04
N ARG A 88 3.85 -3.52 3.73
CA ARG A 88 5.11 -3.13 3.10
C ARG A 88 5.02 -1.71 2.58
N ARG A 89 5.95 -0.85 2.97
CA ARG A 89 6.01 0.52 2.47
C ARG A 89 6.68 0.56 1.11
N LEU A 90 6.13 1.39 0.22
CA LEU A 90 6.70 1.77 -1.06
C LEU A 90 6.96 3.28 -1.03
N ARG A 91 8.16 3.68 -1.41
CA ARG A 91 8.46 5.08 -1.71
C ARG A 91 8.20 5.30 -3.19
N ILE A 92 7.27 6.19 -3.51
CA ILE A 92 7.00 6.71 -4.86
C ILE A 92 7.52 8.13 -4.96
#